data_AF-A0A5K3G622-F1
#
_entry.id   AF-A0A5K3G622-F1
#
_cell.length_a   1.000
_cell.length_b   1.000
_cell.length_c   1.000
_cell.angle_alpha   90.00
_cell.angle_beta   90.00
_cell.angle_gamma   90.00
#
_symmetry.space_group_name_H-M   'P 1'
#
loop_
_entity.id
_entity.type
_entity.pdbx_description
1 polymer ?
#
loop_
_entity_poly.entity_id
_entity_poly.type
_entity_poly.pdbx_seq_one_letter_code
_entity_poly.pdbx_strand_id
1 'polypeptide(L)'
;KSDVFLFTDDDYEFNAKNVLNQLNNLTKSDRRQLLSGNLMIRPGVIRPVKDGSGNKWAVSRYEVPWSQYSPYPSGAATFVGADVLTELVVAEAYTRFLYVDDAFMGFAVAKLPHLRFHSLKDFYLKSTNSQKSLIAKSPVRTPQHEGVPSPVSCSAWAAPIVVVRKANGSIRVCGDFSTGLNAALETHHYPLPAPEDLFTILNGGRYFARLDLADACLHLEVGPWSRLPLTINFHLGLLQCNSLLIGVKTALAFF
;
A
#
# COMPACT_ATOMS: atom_id res chain seq x y z
N LYS A 1 8.48 -23.12 6.88
CA LYS A 1 9.52 -22.15 6.48
C LYS A 1 9.29 -21.76 5.03
N SER A 2 9.08 -20.48 4.77
CA SER A 2 8.97 -19.92 3.42
C SER A 2 10.33 -19.94 2.72
N ASP A 3 10.34 -20.08 1.41
CA ASP A 3 11.56 -20.06 0.60
C ASP A 3 11.81 -18.70 -0.05
N VAL A 4 10.76 -17.91 -0.31
CA VAL A 4 10.83 -16.59 -0.94
C VAL A 4 9.70 -15.71 -0.41
N PHE A 5 9.96 -14.41 -0.36
CA PHE A 5 9.05 -13.36 0.05
C PHE A 5 8.83 -12.39 -1.11
N LEU A 6 7.60 -11.91 -1.29
CA LEU A 6 7.24 -10.88 -2.26
C LEU A 6 6.86 -9.63 -1.48
N PHE A 7 7.59 -8.55 -1.69
CA PHE A 7 7.25 -7.20 -1.24
C PHE A 7 6.58 -6.48 -2.41
N THR A 8 5.42 -5.88 -2.17
CA THR A 8 4.64 -5.13 -3.18
C THR A 8 4.08 -3.88 -2.54
N ASP A 9 4.00 -2.82 -3.33
CA ASP A 9 3.35 -1.54 -2.99
C ASP A 9 1.84 -1.65 -3.31
N ASP A 10 1.00 -0.97 -2.54
CA ASP A 10 -0.46 -0.99 -2.62
C ASP A 10 -0.99 -0.27 -3.88
N ASP A 11 -0.17 0.59 -4.49
CA ASP A 11 -0.46 1.23 -5.78
C ASP A 11 -0.44 0.26 -6.98
N TYR A 12 -0.06 -1.02 -6.77
CA TYR A 12 0.19 -1.98 -7.84
C TYR A 12 -0.61 -3.29 -7.71
N GLU A 13 -1.26 -3.66 -8.80
CA GLU A 13 -1.91 -4.97 -8.92
C GLU A 13 -0.94 -6.00 -9.51
N PHE A 14 -0.94 -7.24 -8.99
CA PHE A 14 -0.13 -8.34 -9.52
C PHE A 14 -0.96 -9.59 -9.86
N ASN A 15 -0.50 -10.33 -10.87
CA ASN A 15 -1.13 -11.59 -11.28
C ASN A 15 -0.50 -12.78 -10.52
N ALA A 16 -1.21 -13.27 -9.50
CA ALA A 16 -0.73 -14.38 -8.66
C ALA A 16 -0.39 -15.66 -9.45
N LYS A 17 -1.13 -15.98 -10.52
CA LYS A 17 -0.86 -17.17 -11.34
C LYS A 17 0.49 -17.05 -12.06
N ASN A 18 0.80 -15.88 -12.60
CA ASN A 18 2.07 -15.65 -13.29
C ASN A 18 3.25 -15.66 -12.32
N VAL A 19 3.09 -15.04 -11.14
CA VAL A 19 4.08 -15.11 -10.06
C VAL A 19 4.36 -16.56 -9.68
N LEU A 20 3.30 -17.35 -9.43
CA LEU A 20 3.44 -18.76 -9.06
C LEU A 20 4.10 -19.58 -10.16
N ASN A 21 3.73 -19.37 -11.44
CA ASN A 21 4.36 -20.06 -12.56
C ASN A 21 5.86 -19.77 -12.66
N GLN A 22 6.27 -18.52 -12.47
CA GLN A 22 7.69 -18.18 -12.45
C GLN A 22 8.43 -18.82 -11.27
N LEU A 23 7.88 -18.72 -10.06
CA LEU A 23 8.51 -19.31 -8.88
C LEU A 23 8.59 -20.83 -8.99
N ASN A 24 7.58 -21.48 -9.58
CA ASN A 24 7.57 -22.93 -9.77
C ASN A 24 8.66 -23.43 -10.71
N ASN A 25 9.14 -22.60 -11.64
CA ASN A 25 10.26 -22.93 -12.53
C ASN A 25 11.63 -22.85 -11.85
N LEU A 26 11.71 -22.28 -10.65
CA LEU A 26 12.95 -22.16 -9.88
C LEU A 26 13.11 -23.34 -8.92
N THR A 27 14.35 -23.82 -8.74
CA THR A 27 14.64 -24.79 -7.68
C THR A 27 14.45 -24.15 -6.30
N LYS A 28 14.34 -24.96 -5.25
CA LYS A 28 14.25 -24.44 -3.87
C LYS A 28 15.45 -23.56 -3.52
N SER A 29 16.65 -23.95 -3.93
CA SER A 29 17.88 -23.17 -3.70
C SER A 29 17.80 -21.81 -4.40
N ASP A 30 17.39 -21.79 -5.67
CA ASP A 30 17.27 -20.56 -6.45
C ASP A 30 16.23 -19.61 -5.85
N ARG A 31 15.10 -20.13 -5.34
CA ARG A 31 14.08 -19.31 -4.65
C ARG A 31 14.63 -18.66 -3.39
N ARG A 32 15.44 -19.39 -2.61
CA ARG A 32 16.00 -18.89 -1.34
C ARG A 32 17.13 -17.88 -1.50
N GLN A 33 17.78 -17.90 -2.65
CA GLN A 33 18.83 -16.97 -3.06
C GLN A 33 18.31 -15.84 -3.97
N LEU A 34 17.00 -15.79 -4.23
CA LEU A 34 16.41 -14.84 -5.17
C LEU A 34 16.52 -13.40 -4.64
N LEU A 35 16.96 -12.47 -5.48
CA LEU A 35 16.92 -11.04 -5.18
C LEU A 35 16.61 -10.29 -6.47
N SER A 36 15.33 -10.06 -6.74
CA SER A 36 14.91 -9.66 -8.08
C SER A 36 13.68 -8.75 -8.08
N GLY A 37 13.61 -7.84 -9.04
CA GLY A 37 12.50 -6.90 -9.19
C GLY A 37 12.65 -6.04 -10.44
N ASN A 38 11.81 -5.01 -10.57
CA ASN A 38 11.93 -4.03 -11.65
C ASN A 38 13.08 -3.05 -11.35
N LEU A 39 14.27 -3.35 -11.85
CA LEU A 39 15.52 -2.72 -11.40
C LEU A 39 15.71 -1.29 -11.93
N MET A 40 15.91 -0.35 -11.01
CA MET A 40 16.37 1.00 -11.30
C MET A 40 17.91 1.03 -11.31
N ILE A 41 18.50 1.21 -12.48
CA ILE A 41 19.97 1.23 -12.65
C ILE A 41 20.45 2.69 -12.60
N ARG A 42 21.24 3.03 -11.56
CA ARG A 42 21.81 4.37 -11.31
C ARG A 42 20.78 5.51 -11.32
N PRO A 43 19.68 5.41 -10.55
CA PRO A 43 18.72 6.50 -10.50
C PRO A 43 19.37 7.73 -9.85
N GLY A 44 19.13 8.90 -10.44
CA GLY A 44 19.60 10.17 -9.92
C GLY A 44 18.95 10.50 -8.59
N VAL A 45 19.73 11.05 -7.65
CA VAL A 45 19.20 11.48 -6.35
C VAL A 45 18.38 12.75 -6.53
N ILE A 46 17.09 12.69 -6.24
CA ILE A 46 16.20 13.85 -6.27
C ILE A 46 16.58 14.78 -5.12
N ARG A 47 16.78 16.07 -5.43
CA ARG A 47 17.19 17.08 -4.46
C ARG A 47 16.04 18.05 -4.15
N PRO A 48 15.98 18.59 -2.92
CA PRO A 48 14.98 19.59 -2.57
C PRO A 48 15.11 20.82 -3.48
N VAL A 49 13.98 21.28 -4.04
CA VAL A 49 13.94 22.50 -4.85
C VAL A 49 13.77 23.70 -3.92
N LYS A 50 14.44 24.82 -4.22
CA LYS A 50 14.41 26.04 -3.39
C LYS A 50 13.07 26.78 -3.42
N ASP A 51 12.21 26.47 -4.39
CA ASP A 51 10.95 27.18 -4.67
C ASP A 51 9.76 26.74 -3.81
N GLY A 52 9.98 25.82 -2.85
CA GLY A 52 8.93 25.32 -1.97
C GLY A 52 8.05 24.23 -2.59
N SER A 53 8.26 23.86 -3.86
CA SER A 53 7.65 22.66 -4.46
C SER A 53 8.37 21.41 -3.93
N GLY A 54 7.95 20.94 -2.76
CA GLY A 54 8.55 19.77 -2.12
C GLY A 54 8.26 18.48 -2.89
N ASN A 55 9.27 17.87 -3.50
CA ASN A 55 9.16 16.48 -3.96
C ASN A 55 9.31 15.57 -2.73
N LYS A 56 8.30 14.73 -2.45
CA LYS A 56 8.31 13.82 -1.28
C LYS A 56 9.51 12.87 -1.26
N TRP A 57 10.11 12.57 -2.41
CA TRP A 57 11.28 11.70 -2.56
C TRP A 57 12.62 12.45 -2.54
N ALA A 58 12.61 13.76 -2.26
CA ALA A 58 13.81 14.59 -2.26
C ALA A 58 14.63 14.41 -0.98
N VAL A 59 15.91 14.06 -1.13
CA VAL A 59 16.83 13.84 0.00
C VAL A 59 17.99 14.84 -0.01
N SER A 60 18.40 15.24 1.18
CA SER A 60 19.50 16.20 1.37
C SER A 60 20.87 15.58 1.08
N ARG A 61 21.89 16.43 0.88
CA ARG A 61 23.28 15.97 0.78
C ARG A 61 23.82 15.40 2.09
N TYR A 62 23.17 15.69 3.22
CA TYR A 62 23.54 15.15 4.52
C TYR A 62 23.06 13.71 4.71
N GLU A 63 21.90 13.37 4.13
CA GLU A 63 21.37 12.01 4.11
C GLU A 63 22.06 11.17 3.05
N VAL A 64 22.11 11.68 1.81
CA VAL A 64 22.72 11.00 0.66
C VAL A 64 23.69 11.96 -0.01
N PRO A 65 25.01 11.86 0.28
CA PRO A 65 26.02 12.75 -0.30
C PRO A 65 26.20 12.59 -1.81
N TRP A 66 25.96 11.38 -2.34
CA TRP A 66 26.19 11.04 -3.76
C TRP A 66 25.12 11.60 -4.70
N SER A 67 25.47 11.78 -5.97
CA SER A 67 24.52 12.23 -7.02
C SER A 67 23.62 11.11 -7.54
N GLN A 68 23.95 9.84 -7.27
CA GLN A 68 23.23 8.66 -7.72
C GLN A 68 23.01 7.70 -6.55
N TYR A 69 21.88 7.02 -6.55
CA TYR A 69 21.63 5.91 -5.63
C TYR A 69 22.32 4.63 -6.12
N SER A 70 22.57 3.70 -5.19
CA SER A 70 22.85 2.30 -5.52
C SER A 70 21.70 1.70 -6.33
N PRO A 71 21.93 0.68 -7.18
CA PRO A 71 20.84 -0.02 -7.87
C PRO A 71 19.84 -0.58 -6.87
N TYR A 72 18.55 -0.39 -7.14
CA TYR A 72 17.44 -0.92 -6.33
C TYR A 72 16.22 -1.23 -7.20
N PRO A 73 15.36 -2.17 -6.81
CA PRO A 73 14.10 -2.44 -7.49
C PRO A 73 13.10 -1.32 -7.19
N SER A 74 12.37 -0.86 -8.20
CA SER A 74 11.27 0.10 -7.99
C SER A 74 10.23 -0.51 -7.04
N GLY A 75 9.67 0.31 -6.14
CA GLY A 75 8.77 -0.12 -5.06
C GLY A 75 7.54 -0.91 -5.46
N ALA A 76 7.25 -1.02 -6.76
CA ALA A 76 6.17 -1.85 -7.27
C ALA A 76 6.21 -3.30 -6.75
N ALA A 77 7.30 -4.03 -7.00
CA ALA A 77 7.44 -5.40 -6.52
C ALA A 77 8.90 -5.87 -6.47
N THR A 78 9.25 -6.56 -5.39
CA THR A 78 10.56 -7.17 -5.18
C THR A 78 10.41 -8.57 -4.57
N PHE A 79 11.07 -9.55 -5.17
CA PHE A 79 11.25 -10.87 -4.59
C PHE A 79 12.55 -10.94 -3.81
N VAL A 80 12.46 -11.43 -2.58
CA VAL A 80 13.61 -11.65 -1.69
C VAL A 80 13.54 -13.07 -1.15
N GLY A 81 14.55 -13.87 -1.46
CA GLY A 81 14.72 -15.23 -0.98
C GLY A 81 14.97 -15.27 0.52
N ALA A 82 14.60 -16.36 1.18
CA ALA A 82 14.70 -16.44 2.64
C ALA A 82 16.14 -16.32 3.20
N ASP A 83 17.14 -16.79 2.45
CA ASP A 83 18.54 -16.68 2.89
C ASP A 83 19.04 -15.25 2.67
N VAL A 84 18.68 -14.64 1.54
CA VAL A 84 18.95 -13.22 1.25
C VAL A 84 18.30 -12.29 2.26
N LEU A 85 17.03 -12.52 2.63
CA LEU A 85 16.30 -11.69 3.58
C LEU A 85 16.99 -11.65 4.94
N THR A 86 17.55 -12.78 5.38
CA THR A 86 18.25 -12.86 6.67
C THR A 86 19.49 -11.96 6.66
N GLU A 87 20.27 -11.99 5.58
CA GLU A 87 21.45 -11.13 5.43
C GLU A 87 21.06 -9.66 5.25
N LEU A 88 19.98 -9.39 4.52
CA LEU A 88 19.47 -8.04 4.28
C LEU A 88 19.05 -7.38 5.59
N VAL A 89 18.32 -8.07 6.46
CA VAL A 89 17.93 -7.57 7.80
C VAL A 89 19.15 -7.20 8.64
N VAL A 90 20.22 -8.00 8.58
CA VAL A 90 21.48 -7.68 9.25
C VAL A 90 22.11 -6.42 8.64
N ALA A 91 22.20 -6.33 7.31
CA ALA A 91 22.78 -5.17 6.63
C ALA A 91 21.99 -3.88 6.89
N GLU A 92 20.66 -3.95 6.96
CA GLU A 92 19.78 -2.83 7.29
C GLU A 92 20.03 -2.30 8.70
N ALA A 93 20.24 -3.18 9.68
CA ALA A 93 20.56 -2.78 11.06
C ALA A 93 21.85 -1.94 11.16
N TYR A 94 22.80 -2.14 10.23
CA TYR A 94 24.03 -1.36 10.14
C TYR A 94 23.97 -0.26 9.06
N THR A 95 22.81 -0.02 8.46
CA THR A 95 22.60 1.01 7.43
C THR A 95 21.84 2.18 8.02
N ARG A 96 22.42 3.38 7.86
CA ARG A 96 21.76 4.61 8.28
C ARG A 96 20.40 4.67 7.59
N PHE A 97 19.35 4.78 8.40
CA PHE A 97 17.98 4.84 7.92
C PHE A 97 17.80 5.94 6.87
N LEU A 98 17.12 5.60 5.79
CA LEU A 98 16.68 6.50 4.73
C LEU A 98 15.19 6.24 4.51
N TYR A 99 14.38 7.29 4.53
CA TYR A 99 12.92 7.16 4.46
C TYR A 99 12.38 6.74 3.07
N VAL A 100 13.27 6.69 2.06
CA VAL A 100 12.96 6.20 0.72
C VAL A 100 13.29 4.71 0.70
N ASP A 101 12.32 3.86 1.03
CA ASP A 101 12.51 2.43 1.31
C ASP A 101 13.23 1.68 0.16
N ASP A 102 12.82 1.90 -1.09
CA ASP A 102 13.46 1.28 -2.26
C ASP A 102 14.97 1.58 -2.31
N ALA A 103 15.31 2.87 -2.12
CA ALA A 103 16.69 3.33 -2.15
C ALA A 103 17.48 2.87 -0.92
N PHE A 104 16.83 2.81 0.24
CA PHE A 104 17.41 2.26 1.47
C PHE A 104 17.83 0.81 1.28
N MET A 105 16.96 -0.03 0.71
CA MET A 105 17.25 -1.42 0.39
C MET A 105 18.44 -1.52 -0.59
N GLY A 106 18.51 -0.63 -1.58
CA GLY A 106 19.67 -0.51 -2.48
C GLY A 106 20.99 -0.28 -1.74
N PHE A 107 21.00 0.57 -0.71
CA PHE A 107 22.18 0.82 0.11
C PHE A 107 22.53 -0.36 1.03
N ALA A 108 21.52 -1.04 1.58
CA ALA A 108 21.74 -2.24 2.39
C ALA A 108 22.37 -3.37 1.55
N VAL A 109 21.84 -3.64 0.36
CA VAL A 109 22.40 -4.64 -0.58
C VAL A 109 23.80 -4.24 -1.05
N ALA A 110 24.09 -2.95 -1.24
CA ALA A 110 25.43 -2.49 -1.63
C ALA A 110 26.53 -2.83 -0.61
N LYS A 111 26.17 -3.14 0.64
CA LYS A 111 27.10 -3.62 1.69
C LYS A 111 27.33 -5.13 1.65
N LEU A 112 26.55 -5.86 0.85
CA LEU A 112 26.62 -7.31 0.69
C LEU A 112 27.17 -7.62 -0.72
N PRO A 113 28.51 -7.67 -0.90
CA PRO A 113 29.14 -7.64 -2.23
C PRO A 113 28.84 -8.86 -3.11
N HIS A 114 28.43 -9.98 -2.49
CA HIS A 114 28.02 -11.20 -3.18
C HIS A 114 26.56 -11.17 -3.63
N LEU A 115 25.76 -10.22 -3.15
CA LEU A 115 24.36 -10.05 -3.54
C LEU A 115 24.22 -8.94 -4.58
N ARG A 116 23.36 -9.17 -5.57
CA ARG A 116 22.99 -8.19 -6.59
C ARG A 116 21.54 -8.36 -6.95
N PHE A 117 20.88 -7.24 -7.26
CA PHE A 117 19.56 -7.30 -7.85
C PHE A 117 19.62 -7.84 -9.27
N HIS A 118 18.73 -8.77 -9.57
CA HIS A 118 18.50 -9.29 -10.90
C HIS A 118 17.22 -8.69 -11.47
N SER A 119 17.27 -8.27 -12.74
CA SER A 119 16.05 -7.90 -13.46
C SER A 119 15.26 -9.15 -13.79
N LEU A 120 13.96 -9.14 -13.50
CA LEU A 120 13.05 -10.19 -13.91
C LEU A 120 12.60 -9.93 -15.35
N LYS A 121 13.07 -10.78 -16.28
CA LYS A 121 12.80 -10.61 -17.72
C LYS A 121 11.32 -10.57 -18.09
N ASP A 122 10.44 -11.20 -17.31
CA ASP A 122 8.99 -11.25 -17.59
C ASP A 122 8.13 -10.44 -16.61
N PHE A 123 8.74 -9.64 -15.74
CA PHE A 123 8.03 -8.69 -14.87
C PHE A 123 8.26 -7.28 -15.41
N TYR A 124 7.19 -6.63 -15.84
CA TYR A 124 7.26 -5.27 -16.36
C TYR A 124 6.04 -4.46 -15.89
N LEU A 125 6.29 -3.20 -15.55
CA LEU A 125 5.20 -2.27 -15.22
C LEU A 125 4.46 -1.87 -16.49
N LYS A 126 3.18 -2.21 -16.57
CA LYS A 126 2.29 -1.72 -17.62
C LYS A 126 1.41 -0.61 -17.05
N SER A 127 1.66 0.62 -17.51
CA SER A 127 0.80 1.78 -17.24
C SER A 127 -0.39 1.76 -18.19
N THR A 128 -1.56 1.39 -17.71
CA THR A 128 -2.83 1.56 -18.45
C THR A 128 -3.71 2.51 -17.67
N ASN A 129 -4.08 3.65 -18.27
CA ASN A 129 -5.07 4.62 -17.77
C ASN A 129 -5.20 4.70 -16.24
N SER A 130 -4.19 5.30 -15.60
CA SER A 130 -4.17 5.60 -14.16
C SER A 130 -3.93 4.42 -13.20
N GLN A 131 -3.71 3.19 -13.69
CA GLN A 131 -3.33 2.04 -12.88
C GLN A 131 -2.02 1.42 -13.40
N LYS A 132 -1.05 1.24 -12.50
CA LYS A 132 0.23 0.59 -12.78
C LYS A 132 0.08 -0.90 -12.46
N SER A 133 -0.12 -1.73 -13.47
CA SER A 133 -0.22 -3.19 -13.29
C SER A 133 1.15 -3.85 -13.45
N LEU A 134 1.50 -4.77 -12.56
CA LEU A 134 2.76 -5.53 -12.63
C LEU A 134 2.73 -6.63 -13.69
N ILE A 135 1.55 -7.16 -14.07
CA ILE A 135 1.33 -7.98 -15.29
C ILE A 135 -0.17 -7.93 -15.68
N ALA A 136 -0.51 -7.43 -16.88
CA ALA A 136 -1.88 -7.49 -17.43
C ALA A 136 -1.99 -8.42 -18.65
N LYS A 137 -2.80 -9.49 -18.52
CA LYS A 137 -3.64 -10.01 -19.61
C LYS A 137 -4.99 -10.45 -19.05
N SER A 138 -5.88 -9.48 -18.93
CA SER A 138 -7.32 -9.53 -19.28
C SER A 138 -7.92 -8.15 -18.99
N PRO A 139 -8.88 -7.66 -19.80
CA PRO A 139 -9.51 -6.37 -19.54
C PRO A 139 -10.35 -6.50 -18.28
N VAL A 140 -9.91 -5.85 -17.19
CA VAL A 140 -10.81 -5.57 -16.08
C VAL A 140 -11.82 -4.57 -16.62
N ARG A 141 -13.03 -5.06 -16.89
CA ARG A 141 -14.18 -4.20 -17.12
C ARG A 141 -14.34 -3.39 -15.84
N THR A 142 -14.13 -2.08 -15.89
CA THR A 142 -14.60 -1.17 -14.82
C THR A 142 -16.10 -1.36 -14.70
N PRO A 143 -16.61 -1.95 -13.60
CA PRO A 143 -18.04 -1.88 -13.32
C PRO A 143 -18.32 -0.41 -12.99
N GLN A 144 -19.38 0.13 -13.56
CA GLN A 144 -19.92 1.43 -13.16
C GLN A 144 -20.30 1.28 -11.67
N HIS A 145 -19.52 1.87 -10.77
CA HIS A 145 -19.56 1.58 -9.33
C HIS A 145 -20.84 2.11 -8.65
N GLU A 146 -21.58 1.22 -7.99
CA GLU A 146 -22.74 1.53 -7.12
C GLU A 146 -22.36 2.28 -5.81
N GLY A 147 -21.09 2.63 -5.60
CA GLY A 147 -20.57 3.30 -4.39
C GLY A 147 -20.38 4.82 -4.48
N VAL A 148 -20.70 5.46 -5.61
CA VAL A 148 -20.51 6.92 -5.78
C VAL A 148 -21.52 7.70 -4.92
N PRO A 149 -21.09 8.71 -4.13
CA PRO A 149 -22.01 9.56 -3.37
C PRO A 149 -23.02 10.27 -4.29
N SER A 150 -24.28 10.31 -3.86
CA SER A 150 -25.38 10.91 -4.62
C SER A 150 -25.70 12.31 -4.10
N PRO A 151 -25.85 13.34 -4.96
CA PRO A 151 -26.24 14.66 -4.52
C PRO A 151 -27.68 14.67 -4.00
N VAL A 152 -27.93 15.40 -2.92
CA VAL A 152 -29.27 15.56 -2.33
C VAL A 152 -29.57 17.03 -2.08
N SER A 153 -30.84 17.43 -2.25
CA SER A 153 -31.28 18.82 -2.02
C SER A 153 -31.42 19.15 -0.54
N CYS A 154 -31.80 18.18 0.28
CA CYS A 154 -31.91 18.32 1.73
C CYS A 154 -31.56 17.00 2.43
N SER A 155 -31.12 17.11 3.69
CA SER A 155 -30.91 15.96 4.58
C SER A 155 -31.10 16.37 6.03
N ALA A 156 -31.65 15.48 6.85
CA ALA A 156 -31.74 15.68 8.29
C ALA A 156 -30.39 15.51 9.01
N TRP A 157 -29.42 14.88 8.33
CA TRP A 157 -28.06 14.67 8.81
C TRP A 157 -27.07 15.32 7.85
N ALA A 158 -26.04 15.95 8.39
CA ALA A 158 -24.98 16.54 7.60
C ALA A 158 -23.70 16.66 8.42
N ALA A 159 -22.71 15.83 8.14
CA ALA A 159 -21.38 15.93 8.73
C ALA A 159 -20.52 16.89 7.91
N PRO A 160 -19.79 17.84 8.52
CA PRO A 160 -18.84 18.66 7.78
C PRO A 160 -17.66 17.80 7.31
N ILE A 161 -17.00 18.25 6.26
CA ILE A 161 -15.82 17.58 5.73
C ILE A 161 -14.54 18.10 6.39
N VAL A 162 -13.63 17.18 6.71
CA VAL A 162 -12.29 17.43 7.22
C VAL A 162 -11.27 16.98 6.18
N VAL A 163 -10.31 17.86 5.91
CA VAL A 163 -9.21 17.61 4.98
C VAL A 163 -7.98 17.26 5.82
N VAL A 164 -7.50 16.02 5.67
CA VAL A 164 -6.29 15.53 6.36
C VAL A 164 -5.16 15.41 5.36
N ARG A 165 -4.03 16.04 5.63
CA ARG A 165 -2.81 15.86 4.84
C ARG A 165 -2.04 14.66 5.39
N LYS A 166 -1.87 13.61 4.59
CA LYS A 166 -1.03 12.46 4.93
C LYS A 166 0.44 12.87 4.92
N ALA A 167 1.29 12.13 5.65
CA ALA A 167 2.74 12.37 5.68
C ALA A 167 3.39 12.29 4.28
N ASN A 168 2.82 11.47 3.39
CA ASN A 168 3.24 11.37 1.99
C ASN A 168 2.80 12.57 1.10
N GLY A 169 2.21 13.62 1.69
CA GLY A 169 1.76 14.82 0.98
C GLY A 169 0.39 14.72 0.31
N SER A 170 -0.21 13.52 0.22
CA SER A 170 -1.57 13.34 -0.31
C SER A 170 -2.64 13.88 0.65
N ILE A 171 -3.79 14.23 0.09
CA ILE A 171 -4.93 14.75 0.82
C ILE A 171 -5.97 13.63 0.95
N ARG A 172 -6.46 13.40 2.17
CA ARG A 172 -7.61 12.54 2.46
C ARG A 172 -8.79 13.39 2.91
N VAL A 173 -9.94 13.18 2.29
CA VAL A 173 -11.19 13.85 2.66
C VAL A 173 -11.98 12.89 3.56
N CYS A 174 -12.34 13.33 4.76
CA CYS A 174 -13.10 12.54 5.73
C CYS A 174 -14.33 13.32 6.19
N GLY A 175 -15.42 12.62 6.54
CA GLY A 175 -16.53 13.26 7.25
C GLY A 175 -16.20 13.36 8.74
N ASP A 176 -16.49 14.50 9.36
CA ASP A 176 -16.45 14.61 10.82
C ASP A 176 -17.74 14.07 11.43
N PHE A 177 -17.70 12.79 11.78
CA PHE A 177 -18.81 12.10 12.42
C PHE A 177 -18.75 12.15 13.95
N SER A 178 -17.77 12.84 14.55
CA SER A 178 -17.45 12.74 15.98
C SER A 178 -18.57 13.20 16.90
N THR A 179 -19.25 14.30 16.57
CA THR A 179 -20.26 14.94 17.43
C THR A 179 -21.71 14.57 17.09
N GLY A 180 -21.96 14.10 15.86
CA GLY A 180 -23.29 13.72 15.40
C GLY A 180 -23.46 12.20 15.36
N LEU A 181 -23.10 11.61 14.22
CA LEU A 181 -23.36 10.19 13.93
C LEU A 181 -22.73 9.25 14.96
N ASN A 182 -21.47 9.49 15.37
CA ASN A 182 -20.79 8.61 16.32
C ASN A 182 -21.38 8.68 17.73
N ALA A 183 -21.99 9.81 18.12
CA ALA A 183 -22.70 9.94 19.38
C ALA A 183 -24.04 9.19 19.36
N ALA A 184 -24.71 9.17 18.21
CA ALA A 184 -26.02 8.53 18.03
C ALA A 184 -25.96 7.02 17.77
N LEU A 185 -24.86 6.52 17.20
CA LEU A 185 -24.67 5.09 16.95
C LEU A 185 -24.48 4.32 18.27
N GLU A 186 -24.96 3.09 18.34
CA GLU A 186 -24.57 2.16 19.41
C GLU A 186 -23.13 1.67 19.20
N THR A 187 -22.42 1.39 20.30
CA THR A 187 -21.06 0.87 20.21
C THR A 187 -21.10 -0.63 19.96
N HIS A 188 -20.60 -1.06 18.81
CA HIS A 188 -20.46 -2.47 18.48
C HIS A 188 -18.99 -2.89 18.64
N HIS A 189 -18.73 -3.83 19.55
CA HIS A 189 -17.40 -4.39 19.74
C HIS A 189 -17.29 -5.72 19.02
N TYR A 190 -16.51 -5.76 17.94
CA TYR A 190 -16.08 -7.02 17.34
C TYR A 190 -14.81 -7.51 18.06
N PRO A 191 -14.78 -8.74 18.60
CA PRO A 191 -13.61 -9.26 19.28
C PRO A 191 -12.51 -9.56 18.25
N LEU A 192 -11.43 -8.77 18.29
CA LEU A 192 -10.23 -9.09 17.52
C LEU A 192 -9.48 -10.23 18.22
N PRO A 193 -8.97 -11.24 17.48
CA PRO A 193 -8.20 -12.32 18.06
C PRO A 193 -6.94 -11.77 18.74
N ALA A 194 -6.52 -12.40 19.84
CA ALA A 194 -5.28 -12.03 20.49
C ALA A 194 -4.08 -12.35 19.56
N PRO A 195 -2.96 -11.63 19.66
CA PRO A 195 -1.76 -11.93 18.88
C PRO A 195 -1.34 -13.40 19.01
N GLU A 196 -1.46 -13.99 20.19
CA GLU A 196 -1.12 -15.39 20.47
C GLU A 196 -2.01 -16.36 19.68
N ASP A 197 -3.30 -16.05 19.55
CA ASP A 197 -4.26 -16.84 18.77
C ASP A 197 -3.91 -16.77 17.27
N LEU A 198 -3.57 -15.57 16.79
CA LEU A 198 -3.12 -15.37 15.41
C LEU A 198 -1.84 -16.18 15.11
N PHE A 199 -0.84 -16.14 15.99
CA PHE A 199 0.39 -16.93 15.81
C PHE A 199 0.13 -18.43 15.85
N THR A 200 -0.83 -18.88 16.65
CA THR A 200 -1.25 -20.29 16.68
C THR A 200 -1.90 -20.71 15.37
N ILE A 201 -2.80 -19.89 14.82
CA ILE A 201 -3.46 -20.14 13.52
C ILE A 201 -2.45 -20.15 12.37
N LEU A 202 -1.46 -19.26 12.41
CA LEU A 202 -0.43 -19.15 11.37
C LEU A 202 0.64 -20.23 11.50
N ASN A 203 0.70 -20.97 12.61
CA ASN A 203 1.71 -22.00 12.85
C ASN A 203 1.61 -23.13 11.83
N GLY A 204 2.75 -23.58 11.30
CA GLY A 204 2.82 -24.59 10.23
C GLY A 204 2.57 -24.05 8.80
N GLY A 205 2.18 -22.77 8.67
CA GLY A 205 2.10 -22.10 7.37
C GLY A 205 3.44 -22.12 6.62
N ARG A 206 3.38 -22.45 5.32
CA ARG A 206 4.57 -22.47 4.44
C ARG A 206 4.77 -21.17 3.67
N TYR A 207 3.70 -20.41 3.46
CA TYR A 207 3.69 -19.15 2.73
C TYR A 207 2.70 -18.23 3.44
N PHE A 208 3.04 -16.94 3.55
CA PHE A 208 2.18 -15.92 4.11
C PHE A 208 2.13 -14.76 3.13
N ALA A 209 0.96 -14.18 2.98
CA ALA A 209 0.76 -12.94 2.26
C ALA A 209 0.04 -11.97 3.20
N ARG A 210 0.50 -10.72 3.23
CA ARG A 210 -0.21 -9.64 3.88
C ARG A 210 -0.93 -8.88 2.77
N LEU A 211 -2.26 -8.81 2.86
CA LEU A 211 -3.05 -7.91 2.02
C LEU A 211 -3.40 -6.71 2.88
N ASP A 212 -3.13 -5.52 2.36
CA ASP A 212 -3.65 -4.28 2.89
C ASP A 212 -4.77 -3.81 1.97
N LEU A 213 -5.94 -3.52 2.54
CA LEU A 213 -7.09 -3.02 1.78
C LEU A 213 -7.12 -1.51 1.93
N ALA A 214 -6.53 -0.81 0.97
CA ALA A 214 -6.59 0.64 0.89
C ALA A 214 -8.05 1.11 0.87
N ASP A 215 -8.35 2.08 1.72
CA ASP A 215 -9.69 2.67 1.88
C ASP A 215 -10.81 1.62 1.96
N ALA A 216 -10.56 0.51 2.66
CA ALA A 216 -11.46 -0.66 2.74
C ALA A 216 -12.92 -0.28 2.96
N CYS A 217 -13.18 0.69 3.86
CA CYS A 217 -14.53 1.19 4.16
C CYS A 217 -15.32 1.61 2.93
N LEU A 218 -14.67 2.24 1.94
CA LEU A 218 -15.33 2.72 0.74
C LEU A 218 -15.84 1.58 -0.17
N HIS A 219 -15.32 0.37 0.01
CA HIS A 219 -15.79 -0.83 -0.70
C HIS A 219 -17.05 -1.44 -0.09
N LEU A 220 -17.41 -1.10 1.15
CA LEU A 220 -18.64 -1.59 1.79
C LEU A 220 -19.81 -0.68 1.44
N GLU A 221 -20.76 -1.20 0.65
CA GLU A 221 -22.02 -0.53 0.39
C GLU A 221 -22.88 -0.50 1.66
N VAL A 222 -23.49 0.64 1.93
CA VAL A 222 -24.43 0.80 3.03
C VAL A 222 -25.87 0.63 2.56
N GLY A 223 -26.67 -0.05 3.37
CA GLY A 223 -28.09 -0.24 3.10
C GLY A 223 -28.82 1.12 2.98
N PRO A 224 -29.93 1.21 2.22
CA PRO A 224 -30.62 2.47 1.94
C PRO A 224 -30.95 3.31 3.18
N TRP A 225 -31.35 2.66 4.27
CA TRP A 225 -31.71 3.31 5.54
C TRP A 225 -30.51 3.93 6.27
N SER A 226 -29.30 3.42 6.03
CA SER A 226 -28.07 3.87 6.69
C SER A 226 -27.30 4.93 5.89
N ARG A 227 -27.78 5.30 4.70
CA ARG A 227 -27.16 6.32 3.84
C ARG A 227 -27.42 7.73 4.34
N LEU A 228 -28.63 7.98 4.86
CA LEU A 228 -29.05 9.30 5.35
C LEU A 228 -28.12 9.84 6.45
N PRO A 229 -27.77 9.08 7.50
CA PRO A 229 -26.87 9.57 8.54
C PRO A 229 -25.42 9.79 8.06
N LEU A 230 -25.04 9.24 6.90
CA LEU A 230 -23.73 9.39 6.27
C LEU A 230 -23.64 10.57 5.31
N THR A 231 -24.65 11.43 5.26
CA THR A 231 -24.60 12.63 4.41
C THR A 231 -23.50 13.58 4.89
N ILE A 232 -22.69 14.04 3.93
CA ILE A 232 -21.62 15.02 4.14
C ILE A 232 -22.00 16.36 3.53
N ASN A 233 -21.63 17.43 4.23
CA ASN A 233 -21.77 18.80 3.78
C ASN A 233 -20.49 19.26 3.09
N PHE A 234 -20.59 19.58 1.81
CA PHE A 234 -19.53 20.14 1.00
C PHE A 234 -19.89 21.57 0.59
N HIS A 235 -18.88 22.39 0.30
CA HIS A 235 -19.10 23.81 -0.05
C HIS A 235 -19.96 24.02 -1.32
N LEU A 236 -20.17 22.97 -2.12
CA LEU A 236 -21.04 22.98 -3.31
C LEU A 236 -22.40 22.31 -3.08
N GLY A 237 -22.69 21.78 -1.89
CA GLY A 237 -23.94 21.12 -1.56
C GLY A 237 -23.79 19.86 -0.70
N LEU A 238 -24.90 19.14 -0.54
CA LEU A 238 -24.97 17.92 0.26
C LEU A 238 -24.75 16.69 -0.61
N LEU A 239 -23.93 15.76 -0.12
CA LEU A 239 -23.70 14.46 -0.75
C LEU A 239 -24.09 13.36 0.23
N GLN A 240 -24.99 12.49 -0.21
CA GLN A 240 -25.34 11.27 0.52
C GLN A 240 -24.41 10.14 0.08
N CYS A 241 -23.71 9.52 1.03
CA CYS A 241 -22.76 8.45 0.72
C CYS A 241 -23.45 7.08 0.67
N ASN A 242 -23.17 6.35 -0.40
CA ASN A 242 -23.67 4.99 -0.64
C ASN A 242 -22.71 3.92 -0.10
N SER A 243 -21.48 4.30 0.23
CA SER A 243 -20.50 3.45 0.90
C SER A 243 -20.22 3.93 2.33
N LEU A 244 -19.73 3.02 3.16
CA LEU A 244 -19.30 3.33 4.52
C LEU A 244 -18.10 4.27 4.50
N LEU A 245 -18.19 5.35 5.28
CA LEU A 245 -17.14 6.36 5.33
C LEU A 245 -16.15 6.11 6.47
N ILE A 246 -14.90 6.49 6.19
CA ILE A 246 -13.85 6.56 7.20
C ILE A 246 -14.24 7.63 8.24
N GLY A 247 -14.12 7.30 9.53
CA GLY A 247 -14.47 8.19 10.65
C GLY A 247 -15.74 7.78 11.39
N VAL A 248 -16.52 6.82 10.88
CA VAL A 248 -17.66 6.22 11.58
C VAL A 248 -17.16 5.23 12.64
N LYS A 249 -17.59 5.36 13.89
CA LYS A 249 -17.03 4.61 15.02
C LYS A 249 -17.18 3.08 14.92
N THR A 250 -18.25 2.61 14.28
CA THR A 250 -18.53 1.18 14.11
C THR A 250 -17.89 0.62 12.84
N ALA A 251 -17.26 1.45 12.00
CA ALA A 251 -16.80 1.01 10.69
C ALA A 251 -15.80 -0.15 10.75
N LEU A 252 -14.88 -0.12 11.71
CA LEU A 252 -13.88 -1.17 11.88
C LEU A 252 -14.50 -2.50 12.31
N ALA A 253 -15.65 -2.51 12.98
CA ALA A 253 -16.31 -3.73 13.43
C ALA A 253 -17.05 -4.46 12.30
N PHE A 254 -17.23 -3.82 11.14
CA PHE A 254 -17.79 -4.45 9.94
C PHE A 254 -16.73 -5.11 9.05
N PHE A 255 -15.44 -4.94 9.37
CA PHE A 255 -14.30 -5.60 8.73
C PHE A 255 -13.73 -6.68 9.64
#